data_AF-A0A7C7UW62-F1
#
_entry.id   AF-A0A7C7UW62-F1
#
_cell.length_a   1.000
_cell.length_b   1.000
_cell.length_c   1.000
_cell.angle_alpha   90.00
_cell.angle_beta   90.00
_cell.angle_gamma   90.00
#
_symmetry.space_group_name_H-M   'P 1'
#
loop_
_entity.id
_entity.type
_entity.pdbx_description
1 polymer ?
#
loop_
_entity_poly.entity_id
_entity_poly.type
_entity_poly.pdbx_seq_one_letter_code
_entity_poly.pdbx_strand_id
1 'polypeptide(L)'
;MGRRKGIYTFLILLIAIGIGRTNPPCIDPISTVDWSFFVDTLELKGVCSCSTSGRIKVGLHFQVAEPIAFVEVPRRAWDFPCLGYKRGNSVQRKDGTNKGDLSKVNVHYIKYPVFGVLNIVFDHLCTSKFTEFDFVPTGFSELNPLIWDDELAVLVQPWKLIFATPLAQMTCLADCV
;
A
#
# COMPACT_ATOMS: atom_id res chain seq x y z
N MET A 1 45.85 3.98 29.13
CA MET A 1 45.35 3.26 27.94
C MET A 1 43.92 2.71 28.12
N GLY A 2 42.97 3.50 28.65
CA GLY A 2 41.64 2.99 29.06
C GLY A 2 40.41 3.82 28.62
N ARG A 3 40.59 5.00 28.02
CA ARG A 3 39.47 5.93 27.73
C ARG A 3 38.82 5.75 26.35
N ARG A 4 39.51 5.08 25.40
CA ARG A 4 38.96 4.79 24.06
C ARG A 4 38.00 3.60 24.04
N LYS A 5 38.18 2.59 24.91
CA LYS A 5 37.30 1.40 24.95
C LYS A 5 35.87 1.75 25.38
N GLY A 6 35.69 2.66 26.33
CA GLY A 6 34.37 3.09 26.80
C GLY A 6 33.54 3.82 25.75
N ILE A 7 34.16 4.61 24.86
CA ILE A 7 33.45 5.30 23.77
C ILE A 7 32.92 4.30 22.75
N TYR A 8 33.73 3.31 22.35
CA TYR A 8 33.27 2.28 21.41
C TYR A 8 32.20 1.38 22.02
N THR A 9 32.30 1.02 23.30
CA THR A 9 31.24 0.25 23.99
C THR A 9 29.95 1.06 24.13
N PHE A 10 30.01 2.36 24.41
CA PHE A 10 28.84 3.23 24.49
C PHE A 10 28.21 3.49 23.10
N LEU A 11 29.03 3.60 22.06
CA LEU A 11 28.56 3.74 20.67
C LEU A 11 27.88 2.46 20.18
N ILE A 12 28.44 1.28 20.50
CA ILE A 12 27.84 -0.02 20.18
C ILE A 12 26.53 -0.23 20.96
N LEU A 13 26.47 0.23 22.22
CA LEU A 13 25.22 0.19 23.00
C LEU A 13 24.15 1.11 22.42
N LEU A 14 24.52 2.30 21.94
CA LEU A 14 23.59 3.23 21.27
C LEU A 14 23.06 2.67 19.94
N ILE A 15 23.90 1.97 19.17
CA ILE A 15 23.47 1.29 17.94
C ILE A 15 22.54 0.10 18.26
N ALA A 16 22.80 -0.64 19.34
CA ALA A 16 21.94 -1.74 19.79
C ALA A 16 20.59 -1.25 20.35
N ILE A 17 20.55 -0.09 21.01
CA ILE A 17 19.31 0.52 21.52
C ILE A 17 18.47 1.12 20.37
N GLY A 18 19.08 1.46 19.23
CA GLY A 18 18.38 1.97 18.05
C GLY A 18 17.62 0.93 17.22
N ILE A 19 17.80 -0.37 17.48
CA ILE A 19 17.07 -1.47 16.79
C ILE A 19 15.86 -1.93 17.64
N GLY A 20 15.65 -1.33 18.81
CA GLY A 20 14.53 -1.61 19.70
C GLY A 20 13.34 -0.70 19.43
N ARG A 21 12.33 -1.24 18.73
CA ARG A 21 10.97 -0.69 18.50
C ARG A 21 10.84 0.35 17.39
N THR A 22 10.53 -0.12 16.20
CA THR A 22 9.16 -0.09 15.65
C THR A 22 9.15 -1.05 14.47
N ASN A 23 8.61 -2.26 14.62
CA ASN A 23 8.14 -2.94 13.42
C ASN A 23 7.04 -2.04 12.87
N PRO A 24 7.18 -1.47 11.66
CA PRO A 24 6.06 -0.78 11.03
C PRO A 24 4.91 -1.79 10.98
N PRO A 25 3.73 -1.48 11.56
CA PRO A 25 2.69 -2.47 11.83
C PRO A 25 2.14 -3.15 10.56
N CYS A 26 2.54 -2.70 9.37
CA CYS A 26 1.99 -3.14 8.10
C CYS A 26 3.03 -3.48 7.01
N ILE A 27 4.34 -3.52 7.31
CA ILE A 27 5.37 -3.91 6.31
C ILE A 27 5.91 -5.33 6.55
N ASP A 28 5.32 -6.07 7.49
CA ASP A 28 5.64 -7.49 7.68
C ASP A 28 4.77 -8.33 6.73
N PRO A 29 5.34 -8.96 5.68
CA PRO A 29 4.55 -9.61 4.64
C PRO A 29 3.86 -10.90 5.12
N ILE A 30 4.32 -11.47 6.23
CA ILE A 30 3.82 -12.74 6.77
C ILE A 30 2.55 -12.51 7.59
N SER A 31 2.52 -11.47 8.43
CA SER A 31 1.42 -11.23 9.37
C SER A 31 0.38 -10.24 8.87
N THR A 32 0.74 -9.36 7.94
CA THR A 32 -0.16 -8.31 7.43
C THR A 32 -1.09 -8.82 6.34
N VAL A 33 -0.68 -9.90 5.66
CA VAL A 33 -1.37 -10.42 4.49
C VAL A 33 -2.20 -11.64 4.87
N ASP A 34 -3.45 -11.68 4.44
CA ASP A 34 -4.30 -12.85 4.60
C ASP A 34 -3.91 -13.93 3.60
N TRP A 35 -3.10 -14.90 4.05
CA TRP A 35 -2.67 -16.03 3.23
C TRP A 35 -3.80 -16.98 2.86
N SER A 36 -4.90 -17.00 3.63
CA SER A 36 -6.04 -17.88 3.34
C SER A 36 -6.75 -17.46 2.06
N PHE A 37 -6.87 -16.15 1.82
CA PHE A 37 -7.42 -15.58 0.60
C PHE A 37 -6.70 -16.08 -0.67
N PHE A 38 -5.37 -16.21 -0.65
CA PHE A 38 -4.63 -16.67 -1.82
C PHE A 38 -4.82 -18.16 -2.10
N VAL A 39 -4.96 -18.96 -1.04
CA VAL A 39 -5.25 -20.40 -1.19
C VAL A 39 -6.64 -20.58 -1.80
N ASP A 40 -7.62 -19.78 -1.37
CA ASP A 40 -8.98 -19.81 -1.90
C ASP A 40 -9.07 -19.31 -3.35
N THR A 41 -8.22 -18.36 -3.73
CA THR A 41 -8.18 -17.79 -5.08
C THR A 41 -7.23 -18.53 -6.03
N LEU A 42 -6.60 -19.61 -5.57
CA LEU A 42 -5.72 -20.44 -6.40
C LEU A 42 -6.56 -21.38 -7.27
N GLU A 43 -6.65 -21.06 -8.56
CA GLU A 43 -7.41 -21.86 -9.52
C GLU A 43 -6.49 -22.56 -10.53
N LEU A 44 -6.65 -23.88 -10.66
CA LEU A 44 -5.98 -24.66 -11.71
C LEU A 44 -6.80 -24.56 -13.01
N LYS A 45 -6.38 -23.72 -13.94
CA LYS A 45 -7.05 -23.52 -15.24
C LYS A 45 -6.84 -24.67 -16.23
N GLY A 46 -5.76 -25.46 -16.07
CA GLY A 46 -5.57 -26.66 -16.88
C GLY A 46 -4.13 -27.16 -16.94
N VAL A 47 -3.90 -28.11 -17.84
CA VAL A 47 -2.58 -28.71 -18.11
C VAL A 47 -2.17 -28.32 -19.52
N CYS A 48 -0.96 -27.80 -19.68
CA CYS A 48 -0.35 -27.53 -20.98
C CYS A 48 0.69 -28.61 -21.30
N SER A 49 0.83 -28.97 -22.57
CA SER A 49 1.92 -29.84 -23.01
C SER A 49 2.61 -29.24 -24.21
N CYS A 50 3.94 -29.25 -24.21
CA CYS A 50 4.76 -28.76 -25.29
C CYS A 50 5.75 -29.86 -25.69
N SER A 51 5.70 -30.29 -26.94
CA SER A 51 6.68 -31.21 -27.52
C SER A 51 7.79 -30.39 -28.18
N THR A 52 9.00 -30.46 -27.66
CA THR A 52 10.19 -29.84 -28.27
C THR A 52 11.27 -30.91 -28.38
N SER A 53 11.75 -31.13 -29.61
CA SER A 53 12.90 -32.00 -29.92
C SER A 53 12.82 -33.41 -29.29
N GLY A 54 11.65 -34.06 -29.40
CA GLY A 54 11.43 -35.43 -28.91
C GLY A 54 11.23 -35.57 -27.40
N ARG A 55 11.16 -34.46 -26.66
CA ARG A 55 10.81 -34.44 -25.23
C ARG A 55 9.45 -33.77 -25.04
N ILE A 56 8.54 -34.45 -24.35
CA ILE A 56 7.25 -33.89 -23.94
C ILE A 56 7.47 -33.19 -22.60
N LYS A 57 7.28 -31.87 -22.57
CA LYS A 57 7.19 -31.09 -21.34
C LYS A 57 5.72 -30.92 -21.00
N VAL A 58 5.33 -31.34 -19.80
CA VAL A 58 3.99 -31.09 -19.25
C VAL A 58 4.11 -29.95 -18.25
N GLY A 59 3.25 -28.95 -18.37
CA GLY A 59 3.15 -27.81 -17.48
C GLY A 59 1.74 -27.69 -16.91
N LEU A 60 1.63 -26.99 -15.78
CA LEU A 60 0.35 -26.69 -15.14
C LEU A 60 0.07 -25.20 -15.29
N HIS A 61 -1.17 -24.87 -15.62
CA HIS A 61 -1.64 -23.50 -15.71
C HIS A 61 -2.43 -23.18 -14.44
N PHE A 62 -1.86 -22.34 -13.58
CA PHE A 62 -2.50 -21.85 -12.37
C PHE A 62 -2.72 -20.34 -12.46
N GLN A 63 -3.80 -19.86 -11.85
CA GLN A 63 -4.11 -18.45 -11.68
C GLN A 63 -4.20 -18.15 -10.20
N VAL A 64 -3.59 -17.05 -9.77
CA VAL A 64 -3.61 -16.57 -8.38
C VAL A 64 -3.77 -15.06 -8.39
N ALA A 65 -4.55 -14.51 -7.45
CA ALA A 65 -4.63 -13.08 -7.23
C ALA A 65 -3.44 -12.62 -6.37
N GLU A 66 -2.68 -11.62 -6.83
CA GLU A 66 -1.57 -11.05 -6.06
C GLU A 66 -1.98 -9.73 -5.38
N PRO A 67 -1.47 -9.45 -4.16
CA PRO A 67 -1.64 -8.15 -3.54
C PRO A 67 -0.71 -7.15 -4.23
N ILE A 68 -1.30 -6.09 -4.80
CA ILE A 68 -0.55 -5.08 -5.56
C ILE A 68 -0.17 -3.85 -4.72
N ALA A 69 -0.99 -3.52 -3.72
CA ALA A 69 -0.84 -2.33 -2.88
C ALA A 69 -1.69 -2.44 -1.63
N PHE A 70 -1.31 -1.68 -0.61
CA PHE A 70 -2.17 -1.39 0.53
C PHE A 70 -2.54 0.09 0.52
N VAL A 71 -3.68 0.38 1.14
CA VAL A 71 -4.21 1.73 1.27
C VAL A 71 -4.37 2.05 2.74
N GLU A 72 -3.73 3.11 3.20
CA GLU A 72 -3.95 3.65 4.55
C GLU A 72 -4.71 4.96 4.48
N VAL A 73 -5.53 5.21 5.51
CA VAL A 73 -6.42 6.38 5.60
C VAL A 73 -6.10 7.23 6.83
N PRO A 74 -5.05 8.07 6.80
CA PRO A 74 -4.72 8.94 7.91
C PRO A 74 -5.64 10.17 8.00
N ARG A 75 -5.98 10.57 9.23
CA ARG A 75 -6.74 11.81 9.51
C ARG A 75 -5.87 13.06 9.43
N ARG A 76 -4.58 12.94 9.69
CA ARG A 76 -3.62 14.05 9.66
C ARG A 76 -2.75 13.91 8.43
N ALA A 77 -2.51 15.02 7.76
CA ALA A 77 -1.62 15.05 6.61
C ALA A 77 -0.21 14.66 7.06
N TRP A 78 0.47 13.84 6.24
CA TRP A 78 1.83 13.34 6.48
C TRP A 78 2.00 12.42 7.69
N ASP A 79 0.91 11.87 8.23
CA ASP A 79 0.99 10.76 9.18
C ASP A 79 0.95 9.44 8.40
N PHE A 80 1.93 8.56 8.61
CA PHE A 80 2.01 7.24 7.99
C PHE A 80 1.81 6.15 9.06
N PRO A 81 0.56 5.78 9.39
CA PRO A 81 0.25 4.69 10.31
C PRO A 81 1.03 3.40 10.04
N CYS A 82 1.08 2.97 8.78
CA CYS A 82 1.73 1.75 8.34
C CYS A 82 3.25 1.80 8.50
N LEU A 83 3.87 2.97 8.34
CA LEU A 83 5.31 3.17 8.55
C LEU A 83 5.67 3.49 10.02
N GLY A 84 4.67 3.65 10.89
CA GLY A 84 4.86 4.07 12.28
C GLY A 84 5.28 5.55 12.44
N TYR A 85 5.24 6.35 11.37
CA TYR A 85 5.59 7.77 11.42
C TYR A 85 4.36 8.61 11.78
N LYS A 86 4.48 9.40 12.84
CA LYS A 86 3.49 10.39 13.23
C LYS A 86 4.14 11.76 13.29
N ARG A 87 3.54 12.74 12.63
CA ARG A 87 3.92 14.13 12.70
C ARG A 87 3.59 14.68 14.09
N GLY A 88 4.41 15.63 14.55
CA GLY A 88 4.17 16.37 15.78
C GLY A 88 2.86 17.16 15.77
N ASN A 89 2.47 17.72 16.92
CA ASN A 89 1.16 18.36 17.15
C ASN A 89 0.91 19.70 16.41
N SER A 90 1.56 19.96 15.27
CA SER A 90 1.21 21.10 14.42
C SER A 90 -0.07 20.81 13.64
N VAL A 91 -0.97 21.78 13.51
CA VAL A 91 -2.17 21.65 12.68
C VAL A 91 -1.87 22.18 11.28
N GLN A 92 -2.19 21.42 10.26
CA GLN A 92 -2.06 21.79 8.84
C GLN A 92 -3.44 21.95 8.19
N ARG A 93 -3.52 22.71 7.09
CA ARG A 93 -4.77 22.98 6.35
C ARG A 93 -5.48 21.70 5.84
N LYS A 94 -4.72 20.61 5.70
CA LYS A 94 -5.19 19.28 5.24
C LYS A 94 -5.42 18.28 6.38
N ASP A 95 -5.41 18.73 7.64
CA ASP A 95 -5.74 17.89 8.79
C ASP A 95 -7.26 17.82 9.01
N GLY A 96 -7.75 16.61 9.30
CA GLY A 96 -9.11 16.37 9.77
C GLY A 96 -9.25 16.69 11.26
N THR A 97 -10.37 17.35 11.61
CA THR A 97 -10.76 17.60 13.00
C THR A 97 -11.82 16.60 13.47
N ASN A 98 -11.84 16.32 14.78
CA ASN A 98 -12.88 15.50 15.43
C ASN A 98 -14.15 16.30 15.80
N LYS A 99 -14.20 17.59 15.47
CA LYS A 99 -15.34 18.47 15.77
C LYS A 99 -15.91 19.06 14.48
N GLY A 100 -17.04 18.52 14.02
CA GLY A 100 -17.87 19.06 12.93
C GLY A 100 -17.99 18.12 11.73
N ASP A 101 -19.12 18.23 11.02
CA ASP A 101 -19.65 17.42 9.89
C ASP A 101 -18.73 17.21 8.66
N LEU A 102 -17.45 17.60 8.72
CA LEU A 102 -16.50 17.51 7.62
C LEU A 102 -15.17 16.92 8.10
N SER A 103 -15.15 15.60 8.33
CA SER A 103 -13.89 14.92 8.63
C SER A 103 -13.06 14.79 7.34
N LYS A 104 -11.99 15.58 7.23
CA LYS A 104 -11.00 15.42 6.17
C LYS A 104 -10.19 14.15 6.42
N VAL A 105 -10.23 13.22 5.47
CA VAL A 105 -9.46 11.96 5.48
C VAL A 105 -8.47 11.94 4.32
N ASN A 106 -7.20 11.82 4.63
CA ASN A 106 -6.18 11.62 3.63
C ASN A 106 -6.08 10.12 3.31
N VAL A 107 -5.54 9.80 2.15
CA VAL A 107 -5.32 8.45 1.63
C VAL A 107 -3.89 8.36 1.15
N HIS A 108 -3.18 7.32 1.59
CA HIS A 108 -1.90 6.94 1.02
C HIS A 108 -2.03 5.58 0.34
N TYR A 109 -1.78 5.57 -0.97
CA TYR A 109 -1.66 4.36 -1.78
C TYR A 109 -0.19 3.97 -1.89
N ILE A 110 0.18 2.83 -1.29
CA ILE A 110 1.56 2.35 -1.27
C ILE A 110 1.61 0.98 -1.95
N LYS A 111 2.40 0.89 -3.03
CA LYS A 111 2.58 -0.37 -3.76
C LYS A 111 3.44 -1.32 -2.94
N TYR A 112 2.98 -2.55 -2.75
CA TYR A 112 3.68 -3.55 -1.96
C TYR A 112 3.52 -4.95 -2.57
N PRO A 113 4.39 -5.32 -3.52
CA PRO A 113 4.34 -6.62 -4.18
C PRO A 113 4.94 -7.71 -3.28
N VAL A 114 4.10 -8.27 -2.41
CA VAL A 114 4.48 -9.29 -1.42
C VAL A 114 5.18 -10.50 -2.05
N PHE A 115 4.63 -11.00 -3.17
CA PHE A 115 5.14 -12.19 -3.86
C PHE A 115 6.49 -11.95 -4.54
N GLY A 116 6.77 -10.72 -4.94
CA GLY A 116 8.08 -10.30 -5.44
C GLY A 116 9.13 -10.29 -4.32
N VAL A 117 8.79 -9.67 -3.17
CA VAL A 117 9.69 -9.56 -2.01
C VAL A 117 10.05 -10.94 -1.43
N LEU A 118 9.08 -11.85 -1.35
CA LEU A 118 9.27 -13.22 -0.83
C LEU A 118 9.72 -14.24 -1.90
N ASN A 119 9.73 -13.84 -3.17
CA ASN A 119 10.06 -14.69 -4.33
C ASN A 119 9.35 -16.07 -4.33
N ILE A 120 8.06 -16.10 -3.97
CA ILE A 120 7.28 -17.34 -3.80
C ILE A 120 6.79 -17.90 -5.16
N VAL A 121 6.55 -17.04 -6.14
CA VAL A 121 6.04 -17.46 -7.46
C VAL A 121 7.19 -17.67 -8.43
N PHE A 122 7.13 -18.72 -9.25
CA PHE A 122 8.25 -19.15 -10.11
C PHE A 122 8.49 -18.29 -11.35
N ASP A 123 7.48 -17.56 -11.84
CA ASP A 123 7.56 -16.85 -13.13
C ASP A 123 7.63 -15.33 -12.98
N HIS A 124 8.42 -14.69 -13.85
CA HIS A 124 8.61 -13.23 -13.92
C HIS A 124 7.62 -12.56 -14.90
N LEU A 125 6.95 -13.33 -15.75
CA LEU A 125 6.05 -12.80 -16.77
C LEU A 125 4.63 -12.51 -16.26
N CYS A 126 4.19 -13.21 -15.20
CA CYS A 126 2.81 -13.11 -14.68
C CYS A 126 2.72 -12.42 -13.31
N THR A 127 3.85 -12.18 -12.66
CA THR A 127 3.93 -11.62 -11.30
C THR A 127 4.73 -10.33 -11.37
N SER A 128 4.29 -9.30 -10.65
CA SER A 128 4.96 -8.01 -10.59
C SER A 128 6.26 -8.04 -9.75
N LYS A 129 7.20 -8.93 -10.10
CA LYS A 129 8.47 -9.12 -9.37
C LYS A 129 9.43 -7.94 -9.44
N PHE A 130 9.27 -7.06 -10.45
CA PHE A 130 10.11 -5.88 -10.66
C PHE A 130 9.38 -4.57 -10.32
N THR A 131 8.15 -4.60 -9.82
CA THR A 131 7.59 -3.38 -9.24
C THR A 131 8.32 -3.13 -7.93
N GLU A 132 9.09 -2.06 -7.89
CA GLU A 132 9.76 -1.67 -6.67
C GLU A 132 8.71 -1.25 -5.64
N PHE A 133 9.06 -1.33 -4.35
CA PHE A 133 8.30 -0.69 -3.29
C PHE A 133 8.32 0.82 -3.54
N ASP A 134 7.30 1.29 -4.25
CA ASP A 134 7.24 2.66 -4.73
C ASP A 134 6.21 3.44 -3.91
N PHE A 135 6.72 4.43 -3.20
CA PHE A 135 5.94 5.54 -2.68
C PHE A 135 5.60 6.44 -3.84
N VAL A 136 4.58 6.06 -4.61
CA VAL A 136 4.17 6.85 -5.75
C VAL A 136 3.81 8.26 -5.22
N PRO A 137 4.45 9.35 -5.68
CA PRO A 137 4.14 10.69 -5.21
C PRO A 137 2.71 11.13 -5.59
N THR A 138 2.07 10.47 -6.56
CA THR A 138 0.63 10.64 -6.86
C THR A 138 -0.29 9.76 -6.00
N GLY A 139 0.28 8.80 -5.25
CA GLY A 139 -0.45 7.93 -4.32
C GLY A 139 -0.79 8.61 -3.00
N PHE A 140 -0.24 9.79 -2.72
CA PHE A 140 -0.57 10.59 -1.54
C PHE A 140 -1.61 11.64 -1.87
N SER A 141 -2.77 11.54 -1.23
CA SER A 141 -3.84 12.53 -1.35
C SER A 141 -3.45 13.94 -0.88
N GLU A 142 -2.36 14.04 -0.12
CA GLU A 142 -1.79 15.26 0.44
C GLU A 142 -1.10 16.13 -0.62
N LEU A 143 -0.60 15.53 -1.69
CA LEU A 143 0.07 16.26 -2.75
C LEU A 143 -0.91 16.81 -3.78
N ASN A 144 -2.05 16.14 -3.96
CA ASN A 144 -3.07 16.57 -4.90
C ASN A 144 -4.03 17.60 -4.27
N PRO A 145 -4.03 18.87 -4.71
CA PRO A 145 -4.99 19.86 -4.20
C PRO A 145 -6.44 19.59 -4.64
N LEU A 146 -6.64 18.82 -5.72
CA LEU A 146 -7.97 18.52 -6.30
C LEU A 146 -8.88 17.67 -5.40
N ILE A 147 -8.34 17.07 -4.34
CA ILE A 147 -9.11 16.24 -3.39
C ILE A 147 -9.76 17.10 -2.30
N TRP A 148 -9.21 18.29 -2.04
CA TRP A 148 -9.59 19.15 -0.93
C TRP A 148 -10.31 20.43 -1.35
N ASP A 149 -10.32 20.69 -2.65
CA ASP A 149 -10.84 21.90 -3.26
C ASP A 149 -11.75 21.52 -4.42
N ASP A 150 -13.05 21.58 -4.14
CA ASP A 150 -14.09 21.17 -5.10
C ASP A 150 -14.17 22.14 -6.29
N GLU A 151 -13.83 23.41 -6.11
CA GLU A 151 -13.81 24.40 -7.20
C GLU A 151 -12.69 24.08 -8.18
N LEU A 152 -11.48 23.81 -7.66
CA LEU A 152 -10.35 23.40 -8.49
C LEU A 152 -10.61 22.03 -9.15
N ALA A 153 -11.28 21.11 -8.43
CA ALA A 153 -11.64 19.81 -8.96
C ALA A 153 -12.60 19.91 -10.16
N VAL A 154 -13.61 20.79 -10.08
CA VAL A 154 -14.57 21.03 -11.16
C VAL A 154 -13.91 21.72 -12.35
N LEU A 155 -12.97 22.65 -12.09
CA LEU A 155 -12.24 23.34 -13.16
C LEU A 155 -11.38 22.38 -14.00
N VAL A 156 -10.66 21.46 -13.34
CA VAL A 156 -9.78 20.50 -14.02
C VAL A 156 -10.55 19.30 -14.58
N GLN A 157 -11.63 18.88 -13.91
CA GLN A 157 -12.42 17.70 -14.24
C GLN A 157 -13.92 18.05 -14.28
N PRO A 158 -14.41 18.68 -15.37
CA PRO A 158 -15.79 19.14 -15.46
C PRO A 158 -16.82 18.00 -15.44
N TRP A 159 -16.40 16.77 -15.78
CA TRP A 159 -17.25 15.58 -15.74
C TRP A 159 -17.75 15.23 -14.32
N LYS A 160 -17.06 15.70 -13.26
CA LYS A 160 -17.48 15.49 -11.87
C LYS A 160 -18.84 16.10 -11.54
N LEU A 161 -19.26 17.15 -12.26
CA LEU A 161 -20.57 17.78 -12.07
C LEU A 161 -21.73 16.83 -12.36
N ILE A 162 -21.55 15.87 -13.28
CA ILE A 162 -22.59 14.87 -13.61
C ILE A 162 -22.84 13.95 -12.40
N PHE A 163 -21.78 13.64 -11.64
CA PHE A 163 -21.85 12.79 -10.46
C PHE A 163 -22.27 13.54 -9.18
N ALA A 164 -22.35 14.87 -9.23
CA ALA A 164 -22.89 15.69 -8.14
C ALA A 164 -24.43 15.74 -8.14
N THR A 165 -25.10 15.08 -9.09
CA THR A 165 -26.56 15.04 -9.17
C THR A 165 -27.15 14.07 -8.13
N PRO A 166 -28.35 14.35 -7.59
CA PRO A 166 -28.99 13.49 -6.59
C PRO A 166 -29.30 12.09 -7.15
N LEU A 167 -29.57 11.97 -8.45
CA LEU A 167 -29.75 10.68 -9.11
C LEU A 167 -28.47 9.83 -9.06
N ALA A 168 -27.31 10.43 -9.33
CA ALA A 168 -26.02 9.75 -9.24
C ALA A 168 -25.69 9.35 -7.80
N GLN A 169 -25.98 10.22 -6.82
CA GLN A 169 -25.76 9.90 -5.40
C GLN A 169 -26.63 8.72 -4.93
N MET A 170 -27.89 8.63 -5.39
CA MET A 170 -28.74 7.48 -5.08
C MET A 170 -28.20 6.18 -5.70
N THR A 171 -27.65 6.21 -6.91
CA THR A 171 -27.03 5.02 -7.51
C THR A 171 -25.80 4.56 -6.74
N CYS A 172 -24.98 5.48 -6.22
CA CYS A 172 -23.84 5.11 -5.37
C CYS A 172 -24.28 4.46 -4.06
N LEU A 173 -25.36 4.95 -3.43
CA LEU A 173 -25.89 4.33 -2.22
C LEU A 173 -26.46 2.94 -2.47
N ALA A 174 -26.96 2.66 -3.68
CA ALA A 174 -27.45 1.34 -4.07
C ALA A 174 -26.35 0.29 -4.30
N ASP A 175 -25.11 0.73 -4.57
CA ASP A 175 -23.93 -0.14 -4.73
C ASP A 175 -23.24 -0.46 -3.38
N CYS A 176 -23.60 0.28 -2.33
CA CYS A 176 -23.06 0.09 -0.99
C CYS A 176 -23.67 -1.09 -0.21
N VAL A 177 -24.55 -1.90 -0.82
CA VAL A 177 -25.28 -3.03 -0.21
C VAL A 177 -25.12 -4.29 -1.06
#